data_AF-Q9N168-F1
#
_entry.id   AF-Q9N168-F1
#
_cell.length_a   1.000
_cell.length_b   1.000
_cell.length_c   1.000
_cell.angle_alpha   90.00
_cell.angle_beta   90.00
_cell.angle_gamma   90.00
#
_symmetry.space_group_name_H-M   'P 1'
#
loop_
_entity.id
_entity.type
_entity.pdbx_description
1 polymer ?
#
loop_
_entity_poly.entity_id
_entity_poly.type
_entity_poly.pdbx_seq_one_letter_code
_entity_poly.pdbx_strand_id
1 'polypeptide(L)'
;VTIEAQPTKVSKGKDVLLLVQNLPQNLIAYIWYKGQKTDFRHYITSYVIDAETIIAGPAYSGRETVYSNASLLIQNVTQKDTGSYTIQMIKQGDKTKGVTGHFTLYLETPKPYISSSNLNPREAVETVILSCDPDTQDVSYLWWINGQSLPISRKLQLSGNNRILMLYGVTKDIAGPYECEMKNPVSSSRSDPVTLNLLYGPQVPRIFSPFNYYRSGNTLELSSFANSNPPAEYSWTINGKFLQSGQKLSIPQITTQHSGLYGCSARNSATDSERSTFKRITVVTRSTIGRP
;
A
#
# COMPACT_ATOMS: atom_id res chain seq x y z
N VAL A 1 -25.29 -26.27 20.46
CA VAL A 1 -25.92 -25.41 19.42
C VAL A 1 -24.81 -24.70 18.69
N THR A 2 -24.79 -24.84 17.38
CA THR A 2 -23.81 -24.18 16.49
C THR A 2 -24.58 -23.22 15.58
N ILE A 3 -23.93 -22.10 15.23
CA ILE A 3 -24.51 -21.06 14.39
C ILE A 3 -23.49 -20.77 13.29
N GLU A 4 -23.95 -20.79 12.04
CA GLU A 4 -23.13 -20.52 10.87
C GLU A 4 -23.86 -19.58 9.91
N ALA A 5 -23.11 -18.74 9.20
CA ALA A 5 -23.68 -17.89 8.15
C ALA A 5 -23.79 -18.67 6.82
N GLN A 6 -24.94 -18.54 6.17
CA GLN A 6 -25.18 -19.04 4.82
C GLN A 6 -25.68 -17.89 3.92
N PRO A 7 -24.92 -17.51 2.87
CA PRO A 7 -23.58 -17.99 2.52
C PRO A 7 -22.51 -17.61 3.56
N THR A 8 -21.37 -18.31 3.56
CA THR A 8 -20.26 -18.05 4.50
C THR A 8 -19.55 -16.72 4.24
N LYS A 9 -19.49 -16.30 2.97
CA LYS A 9 -19.03 -14.98 2.54
C LYS A 9 -20.24 -14.12 2.20
N VAL A 10 -20.40 -13.03 2.95
CA VAL A 10 -21.56 -12.16 2.83
C VAL A 10 -21.11 -10.79 2.36
N SER A 11 -21.56 -10.37 1.18
CA SER A 11 -21.32 -9.02 0.69
C SER A 11 -22.43 -8.07 1.16
N LYS A 12 -22.11 -6.79 1.29
CA LYS A 12 -23.10 -5.73 1.55
C LYS A 12 -24.23 -5.78 0.51
N GLY A 13 -25.47 -5.65 0.96
CA GLY A 13 -26.66 -5.65 0.13
C GLY A 13 -27.22 -7.04 -0.20
N LYS A 14 -26.59 -8.11 0.30
CA LYS A 14 -27.07 -9.49 0.16
C LYS A 14 -27.81 -9.94 1.42
N ASP A 15 -28.53 -11.04 1.29
CA ASP A 15 -29.20 -11.67 2.41
C ASP A 15 -28.26 -12.69 3.07
N VAL A 16 -28.40 -12.89 4.38
CA VAL A 16 -27.67 -13.93 5.12
C VAL A 16 -28.61 -14.68 6.05
N LEU A 17 -28.52 -16.00 6.03
CA LEU A 17 -29.15 -16.87 7.01
C LEU A 17 -28.13 -17.24 8.10
N LEU A 18 -28.42 -16.88 9.35
CA LEU A 18 -27.75 -17.44 10.51
C LEU A 18 -28.39 -18.80 10.82
N LEU A 19 -27.85 -19.85 10.23
CA LEU A 19 -28.35 -21.21 10.35
C LEU A 19 -28.00 -21.77 11.73
N VAL A 20 -29.03 -22.18 12.47
CA VAL A 20 -28.88 -22.80 13.78
C VAL A 20 -28.96 -24.32 13.64
N GLN A 21 -27.98 -25.01 14.22
CA GLN A 21 -27.90 -26.48 14.22
C GLN A 21 -27.74 -27.02 15.63
N ASN A 22 -28.06 -28.31 15.78
CA ASN A 22 -27.94 -29.05 17.06
C ASN A 22 -28.77 -28.41 18.18
N LEU A 23 -30.05 -28.16 17.90
CA LEU A 23 -31.01 -27.62 18.86
C LEU A 23 -31.31 -28.63 19.98
N PRO A 24 -31.42 -28.16 21.25
CA PRO A 24 -31.91 -28.98 22.35
C PRO A 24 -33.35 -29.47 22.12
N GLN A 25 -33.73 -30.56 22.78
CA GLN A 25 -35.13 -30.99 22.85
C GLN A 25 -35.94 -30.16 23.87
N ASN A 26 -37.26 -30.22 23.75
CA ASN A 26 -38.24 -29.60 24.66
C ASN A 26 -38.13 -28.08 24.78
N LEU A 27 -37.94 -27.42 23.64
CA LEU A 27 -37.91 -25.96 23.55
C LEU A 27 -39.34 -25.42 23.43
N ILE A 28 -39.60 -24.25 24.03
CA ILE A 28 -40.88 -23.54 23.94
C ILE A 28 -40.78 -22.21 23.18
N ALA A 29 -39.57 -21.62 23.14
CA ALA A 29 -39.33 -20.39 22.41
C ALA A 29 -37.84 -20.18 22.09
N TYR A 30 -37.58 -19.38 21.07
CA TYR A 30 -36.26 -18.87 20.70
C TYR A 30 -36.27 -17.35 20.71
N ILE A 31 -35.19 -16.72 21.20
CA ILE A 31 -35.06 -15.27 21.23
C ILE A 31 -33.71 -14.88 20.64
N TRP A 32 -33.73 -13.98 19.65
CA TRP A 32 -32.52 -13.41 19.07
C TRP A 32 -32.26 -12.00 19.62
N TYR A 33 -30.98 -11.74 19.93
CA TYR A 33 -30.46 -10.47 20.39
C TYR A 33 -29.32 -9.99 19.51
N LYS A 34 -29.22 -8.67 19.32
CA LYS A 34 -28.08 -8.00 18.70
C LYS A 34 -27.02 -7.73 19.76
N GLY A 35 -25.84 -8.28 19.60
CA GLY A 35 -24.73 -8.20 20.55
C GLY A 35 -24.66 -9.39 21.51
N GLN A 36 -23.81 -9.27 22.54
CA GLN A 36 -23.63 -10.31 23.56
C GLN A 36 -24.57 -10.17 24.76
N LYS A 37 -25.25 -9.02 24.91
CA LYS A 37 -26.17 -8.76 26.01
C LYS A 37 -27.57 -9.24 25.67
N THR A 38 -28.19 -9.98 26.57
CA THR A 38 -29.57 -10.49 26.46
C THR A 38 -30.53 -9.59 27.24
N ASP A 39 -30.55 -8.29 26.94
CA ASP A 39 -31.47 -7.32 27.54
C ASP A 39 -32.53 -6.85 26.54
N PHE A 40 -33.56 -6.16 27.04
CA PHE A 40 -34.68 -5.71 26.22
C PHE A 40 -34.25 -4.82 25.05
N ARG A 41 -33.24 -3.95 25.21
CA ARG A 41 -32.82 -3.01 24.15
C ARG A 41 -32.19 -3.72 22.96
N HIS A 42 -31.60 -4.88 23.19
CA HIS A 42 -30.91 -5.68 22.18
C HIS A 42 -31.81 -6.76 21.56
N TYR A 43 -33.02 -6.96 22.07
CA TYR A 43 -33.96 -7.96 21.57
C TYR A 43 -34.38 -7.63 20.14
N ILE A 44 -34.10 -8.55 19.21
CA ILE A 44 -34.49 -8.46 17.80
C ILE A 44 -35.89 -9.05 17.65
N THR A 45 -36.02 -10.35 17.86
CA THR A 45 -37.28 -11.09 17.66
C THR A 45 -37.28 -12.40 18.42
N SER A 46 -38.45 -12.94 18.71
CA SER A 46 -38.62 -14.31 19.21
C SER A 46 -39.65 -15.10 18.43
N TYR A 47 -39.46 -16.42 18.39
CA TYR A 47 -40.43 -17.37 17.88
C TYR A 47 -40.96 -18.22 19.04
N VAL A 48 -42.28 -18.20 19.26
CA VAL A 48 -42.97 -19.04 20.25
C VAL A 48 -43.51 -20.27 19.53
N ILE A 49 -43.04 -21.46 19.91
CA ILE A 49 -43.22 -22.69 19.14
C ILE A 49 -44.69 -23.15 19.17
N ASP A 50 -45.28 -23.28 20.36
CA ASP A 50 -46.65 -23.79 20.51
C ASP A 50 -47.71 -22.91 19.84
N ALA A 51 -47.46 -21.60 19.78
CA ALA A 51 -48.37 -20.63 19.17
C ALA A 51 -47.99 -20.28 17.72
N GLU A 52 -46.89 -20.83 17.20
CA GLU A 52 -46.28 -20.50 15.91
C GLU A 52 -46.19 -18.99 15.63
N THR A 53 -45.97 -18.20 16.69
CA THR A 53 -46.06 -16.74 16.63
C THR A 53 -44.68 -16.10 16.71
N ILE A 54 -44.46 -15.10 15.85
CA ILE A 54 -43.27 -14.25 15.88
C ILE A 54 -43.60 -12.97 16.65
N ILE A 55 -42.72 -12.62 17.58
CA ILE A 55 -42.80 -11.37 18.34
C ILE A 55 -41.59 -10.52 17.95
N ALA A 56 -41.84 -9.33 17.45
CA ALA A 56 -40.80 -8.34 17.18
C ALA A 56 -40.50 -7.54 18.45
N GLY A 57 -39.28 -7.03 18.59
CA GLY A 57 -39.00 -6.07 19.65
C GLY A 57 -38.07 -4.96 19.19
N PRO A 58 -37.44 -4.23 20.11
CA PRO A 58 -36.97 -2.89 19.83
C PRO A 58 -35.76 -2.81 18.88
N ALA A 59 -34.97 -3.89 18.77
CA ALA A 59 -33.86 -3.95 17.82
C ALA A 59 -34.28 -4.52 16.44
N TYR A 60 -35.56 -4.88 16.26
CA TYR A 60 -36.10 -5.33 14.97
C TYR A 60 -36.07 -4.19 13.96
N SER A 61 -35.42 -4.41 12.82
CA SER A 61 -35.33 -3.40 11.75
C SER A 61 -36.34 -3.63 10.62
N GLY A 62 -37.13 -4.70 10.69
CA GLY A 62 -38.05 -5.11 9.61
C GLY A 62 -37.38 -5.97 8.53
N ARG A 63 -36.09 -6.25 8.67
CA ARG A 63 -35.30 -7.05 7.71
C ARG A 63 -34.98 -8.44 8.23
N GLU A 64 -35.28 -8.69 9.50
CA GLU A 64 -35.01 -9.96 10.15
C GLU A 64 -36.22 -10.90 10.03
N THR A 65 -35.99 -12.20 9.86
CA THR A 65 -37.06 -13.21 9.88
C THR A 65 -36.55 -14.42 10.64
N VAL A 66 -37.20 -14.74 11.77
CA VAL A 66 -36.89 -15.94 12.55
C VAL A 66 -37.74 -17.10 12.05
N TYR A 67 -37.13 -18.26 11.89
CA TYR A 67 -37.78 -19.49 11.46
C TYR A 67 -38.03 -20.45 12.63
N SER A 68 -38.92 -21.42 12.42
CA SER A 68 -39.26 -22.47 13.39
C SER A 68 -38.08 -23.38 13.76
N ASN A 69 -37.03 -23.43 12.93
CA ASN A 69 -35.77 -24.11 13.25
C ASN A 69 -34.77 -23.21 14.01
N ALA A 70 -35.25 -22.11 14.61
CA ALA A 70 -34.48 -21.10 15.34
C ALA A 70 -33.51 -20.25 14.50
N SER A 71 -33.41 -20.48 13.19
CA SER A 71 -32.51 -19.72 12.31
C SER A 71 -33.03 -18.31 12.06
N LEU A 72 -32.12 -17.36 11.82
CA LEU A 72 -32.45 -15.96 11.58
C LEU A 72 -31.97 -15.54 10.18
N LEU A 73 -32.91 -15.18 9.30
CA LEU A 73 -32.60 -14.49 8.05
C LEU A 73 -32.46 -12.99 8.34
N ILE A 74 -31.46 -12.36 7.75
CA ILE A 74 -31.29 -10.90 7.73
C ILE A 74 -31.17 -10.49 6.25
N GLN A 75 -32.13 -9.69 5.78
CA GLN A 75 -32.17 -9.25 4.39
C GLN A 75 -31.39 -7.95 4.18
N ASN A 76 -30.79 -7.80 3.00
CA ASN A 76 -30.10 -6.58 2.58
C ASN A 76 -29.13 -6.06 3.66
N VAL A 77 -28.13 -6.87 3.98
CA VAL A 77 -27.18 -6.60 5.07
C VAL A 77 -26.34 -5.35 4.80
N THR A 78 -26.05 -4.62 5.87
CA THR A 78 -25.23 -3.41 5.87
C THR A 78 -24.06 -3.55 6.84
N GLN A 79 -23.10 -2.62 6.78
CA GLN A 79 -22.01 -2.61 7.76
C GLN A 79 -22.51 -2.48 9.21
N LYS A 80 -23.70 -1.91 9.45
CA LYS A 80 -24.28 -1.81 10.80
C LYS A 80 -24.79 -3.14 11.34
N ASP A 81 -24.88 -4.16 10.48
CA ASP A 81 -25.33 -5.50 10.85
C ASP A 81 -24.16 -6.41 11.22
N THR A 82 -22.91 -5.99 11.02
CA THR A 82 -21.76 -6.76 11.52
C THR A 82 -21.70 -6.73 13.04
N GLY A 83 -21.05 -7.74 13.61
CA GLY A 83 -20.85 -7.86 15.05
C GLY A 83 -21.55 -9.08 15.63
N SER A 84 -21.60 -9.14 16.95
CA SER A 84 -22.12 -10.32 17.65
C SER A 84 -23.64 -10.39 17.61
N TYR A 85 -24.17 -11.61 17.60
CA TYR A 85 -25.56 -11.99 17.75
C TYR A 85 -25.64 -13.10 18.78
N THR A 86 -26.70 -13.07 19.59
CA THR A 86 -26.93 -14.09 20.62
C THR A 86 -28.32 -14.66 20.45
N ILE A 87 -28.43 -15.99 20.43
CA ILE A 87 -29.70 -16.69 20.52
C ILE A 87 -29.85 -17.28 21.91
N GLN A 88 -31.01 -17.05 22.54
CA GLN A 88 -31.42 -17.69 23.78
C GLN A 88 -32.57 -18.65 23.50
N MET A 89 -32.39 -19.91 23.87
CA MET A 89 -33.38 -20.97 23.70
C MET A 89 -34.01 -21.31 25.05
N ILE A 90 -35.33 -21.16 25.16
CA ILE A 90 -36.07 -21.39 26.40
C ILE A 90 -36.62 -22.83 26.39
N LYS A 91 -36.29 -23.59 27.44
CA LYS A 91 -36.77 -24.97 27.63
C LYS A 91 -38.01 -24.99 28.51
N GLN A 92 -38.83 -26.02 28.31
CA GLN A 92 -39.96 -26.31 29.18
C GLN A 92 -39.46 -26.69 30.59
N GLY A 93 -40.00 -26.07 31.64
CA GLY A 93 -39.68 -26.35 33.04
C GLY A 93 -38.50 -25.55 33.64
N ASP A 94 -37.61 -24.98 32.82
CA ASP A 94 -36.47 -24.18 33.28
C ASP A 94 -36.53 -22.76 32.71
N LYS A 95 -37.42 -21.94 33.29
CA LYS A 95 -37.77 -20.59 32.78
C LYS A 95 -36.62 -19.56 32.91
N THR A 96 -35.53 -19.89 33.61
CA THR A 96 -34.46 -18.93 33.95
C THR A 96 -33.07 -19.29 33.43
N LYS A 97 -32.80 -20.53 33.01
CA LYS A 97 -31.52 -20.96 32.41
C LYS A 97 -31.70 -21.51 30.99
N GLY A 98 -32.08 -20.64 30.07
CA GLY A 98 -32.07 -20.95 28.65
C GLY A 98 -30.66 -21.27 28.13
N VAL A 99 -30.55 -22.12 27.11
CA VAL A 99 -29.27 -22.38 26.42
C VAL A 99 -28.97 -21.19 25.52
N THR A 100 -27.75 -20.66 25.57
CA THR A 100 -27.31 -19.56 24.70
C THR A 100 -26.38 -20.05 23.59
N GLY A 101 -26.50 -19.44 22.42
CA GLY A 101 -25.54 -19.55 21.32
C GLY A 101 -25.07 -18.17 20.89
N HIS A 102 -23.82 -18.05 20.45
CA HIS A 102 -23.23 -16.79 20.01
C HIS A 102 -22.65 -16.93 18.61
N PHE A 103 -22.79 -15.88 17.81
CA PHE A 103 -22.23 -15.80 16.46
C PHE A 103 -21.76 -14.37 16.19
N THR A 104 -20.65 -14.19 15.47
CA THR A 104 -20.23 -12.86 15.02
C THR A 104 -20.30 -12.81 13.51
N LEU A 105 -21.15 -11.91 13.00
CA LEU A 105 -21.32 -11.70 11.56
C LEU A 105 -20.22 -10.76 11.03
N TYR A 106 -19.51 -11.23 10.01
CA TYR A 106 -18.56 -10.45 9.23
C TYR A 106 -19.05 -10.32 7.78
N LEU A 107 -18.82 -9.15 7.19
CA LEU A 107 -19.00 -8.96 5.75
C LEU A 107 -17.66 -9.08 5.02
N GLU A 108 -17.70 -9.31 3.71
CA GLU A 108 -16.49 -9.27 2.88
C GLU A 108 -15.80 -7.91 2.95
N THR A 109 -14.47 -7.93 3.09
CA THR A 109 -13.66 -6.70 3.11
C THR A 109 -13.69 -6.03 1.74
N PRO A 110 -13.79 -4.68 1.68
CA PRO A 110 -13.61 -3.97 0.42
C PRO A 110 -12.17 -4.12 -0.08
N LYS A 111 -11.92 -3.84 -1.36
CA LYS A 111 -10.54 -3.75 -1.87
C LYS A 111 -9.86 -2.51 -1.27
N PRO A 112 -8.76 -2.64 -0.51
CA PRO A 112 -8.04 -1.48 0.01
C PRO A 112 -7.30 -0.72 -1.08
N TYR A 113 -6.87 0.49 -0.75
CA TYR A 113 -5.88 1.26 -1.47
C TYR A 113 -4.86 1.87 -0.50
N ILE A 114 -3.68 2.20 -1.01
CA ILE A 114 -2.64 2.87 -0.22
C ILE A 114 -2.63 4.36 -0.55
N SER A 115 -2.80 5.20 0.47
CA SER A 115 -2.51 6.63 0.39
C SER A 115 -1.09 6.92 0.88
N SER A 116 -0.43 7.92 0.28
CA SER A 116 0.96 8.29 0.61
C SER A 116 1.07 9.78 0.91
N SER A 117 1.86 10.13 1.93
CA SER A 117 2.19 11.52 2.25
C SER A 117 3.12 12.18 1.21
N ASN A 118 3.98 11.39 0.56
CA ASN A 118 4.87 11.85 -0.50
C ASN A 118 5.26 10.68 -1.41
N LEU A 119 4.90 10.77 -2.70
CA LEU A 119 5.27 9.77 -3.71
C LEU A 119 6.67 9.98 -4.29
N ASN A 120 7.29 11.14 -4.06
CA ASN A 120 8.58 11.52 -4.61
C ASN A 120 9.58 11.92 -3.50
N PRO A 121 9.92 11.03 -2.56
CA PRO A 121 10.80 11.39 -1.45
C PRO A 121 12.25 11.61 -1.90
N ARG A 122 12.96 12.54 -1.25
CA ARG A 122 14.42 12.67 -1.39
C ARG A 122 15.15 11.56 -0.65
N GLU A 123 16.10 10.92 -1.33
CA GLU A 123 16.84 9.77 -0.83
C GLU A 123 17.53 10.04 0.51
N ALA A 124 17.34 9.13 1.46
CA ALA A 124 17.92 9.12 2.80
C ALA A 124 17.62 10.35 3.69
N VAL A 125 16.69 11.22 3.28
CA VAL A 125 16.36 12.45 4.01
C VAL A 125 14.92 12.41 4.52
N GLU A 126 13.97 12.16 3.63
CA GLU A 126 12.56 12.33 3.95
C GLU A 126 11.94 11.08 4.57
N THR A 127 10.90 11.33 5.38
CA THR A 127 10.05 10.29 5.94
C THR A 127 8.75 10.23 5.14
N VAL A 128 8.34 9.03 4.75
CA VAL A 128 7.08 8.80 4.04
C VAL A 128 6.12 8.04 4.94
N ILE A 129 4.86 8.45 4.94
CA ILE A 129 3.78 7.79 5.65
C ILE A 129 2.84 7.19 4.61
N LEU A 130 2.69 5.88 4.66
CA LEU A 130 1.71 5.14 3.86
C LEU A 130 0.55 4.72 4.77
N SER A 131 -0.68 4.91 4.33
CA SER A 131 -1.89 4.47 5.03
C SER A 131 -2.67 3.49 4.16
N CYS A 132 -3.09 2.37 4.76
CA CYS A 132 -4.01 1.44 4.13
C CYS A 132 -5.45 1.89 4.41
N ASP A 133 -6.18 2.18 3.35
CA ASP A 133 -7.52 2.76 3.41
C ASP A 133 -8.54 1.88 2.66
N PRO A 134 -9.82 1.86 3.10
CA PRO A 134 -10.41 2.66 4.17
C PRO A 134 -10.19 2.09 5.57
N ASP A 135 -10.36 2.93 6.60
CA ASP A 135 -10.43 2.46 7.99
C ASP A 135 -11.68 1.61 8.22
N THR A 136 -11.50 0.31 8.36
CA THR A 136 -12.58 -0.63 8.63
C THR A 136 -12.43 -1.23 10.02
N GLN A 137 -13.54 -1.31 10.75
CA GLN A 137 -13.58 -1.96 12.07
C GLN A 137 -13.48 -3.48 11.93
N ASP A 138 -12.94 -4.14 12.95
CA ASP A 138 -12.85 -5.60 13.04
C ASP A 138 -12.07 -6.28 11.89
N VAL A 139 -11.13 -5.56 11.29
CA VAL A 139 -10.15 -6.10 10.33
C VAL A 139 -8.74 -5.98 10.87
N SER A 140 -7.86 -6.87 10.43
CA SER A 140 -6.42 -6.73 10.59
C SER A 140 -5.78 -6.25 9.30
N TYR A 141 -4.76 -5.41 9.44
CA TYR A 141 -3.95 -4.91 8.32
C TYR A 141 -2.61 -5.63 8.28
N LEU A 142 -2.20 -6.04 7.09
CA LEU A 142 -0.90 -6.63 6.81
C LEU A 142 -0.23 -5.85 5.66
N TRP A 143 1.07 -5.64 5.77
CA TRP A 143 1.85 -4.97 4.74
C TRP A 143 2.77 -5.93 4.02
N TRP A 144 2.94 -5.66 2.73
CA TRP A 144 3.76 -6.43 1.81
C TRP A 144 4.69 -5.49 1.06
N ILE A 145 5.89 -5.99 0.75
CA ILE A 145 6.85 -5.34 -0.14
C ILE A 145 7.39 -6.39 -1.10
N ASN A 146 7.40 -6.10 -2.41
CA ASN A 146 7.82 -7.07 -3.43
C ASN A 146 7.10 -8.44 -3.32
N GLY A 147 5.81 -8.43 -2.97
CA GLY A 147 5.00 -9.64 -2.76
C GLY A 147 5.34 -10.46 -1.50
N GLN A 148 6.29 -10.02 -0.67
CA GLN A 148 6.68 -10.67 0.59
C GLN A 148 6.19 -9.87 1.80
N SER A 149 6.07 -10.52 2.96
CA SER A 149 5.69 -9.83 4.20
C SER A 149 6.71 -8.75 4.55
N LEU A 150 6.22 -7.58 4.97
CA LEU A 150 7.05 -6.41 5.26
C LEU A 150 8.07 -6.71 6.39
N PRO A 151 9.38 -6.57 6.15
CA PRO A 151 10.39 -6.74 7.19
C PRO A 151 10.47 -5.50 8.10
N ILE A 152 9.86 -5.60 9.28
CA ILE A 152 9.89 -4.51 10.27
C ILE A 152 11.32 -4.21 10.71
N SER A 153 11.67 -2.93 10.75
CA SER A 153 13.02 -2.47 11.08
C SER A 153 12.99 -1.05 11.66
N ARG A 154 14.15 -0.49 11.99
CA ARG A 154 14.24 0.93 12.38
C ARG A 154 13.77 1.89 11.28
N LYS A 155 13.89 1.48 10.01
CA LYS A 155 13.44 2.28 8.85
C LYS A 155 11.97 2.05 8.50
N LEU A 156 11.40 0.90 8.83
CA LEU A 156 10.04 0.50 8.47
C LEU A 156 9.25 0.18 9.74
N GLN A 157 8.41 1.11 10.18
CA GLN A 157 7.64 0.98 11.42
C GLN A 157 6.14 1.02 11.15
N LEU A 158 5.40 0.18 11.86
CA LEU A 158 3.94 0.13 11.79
C LEU A 158 3.30 0.84 12.99
N SER A 159 2.12 1.43 12.79
CA SER A 159 1.24 1.86 13.88
C SER A 159 0.76 0.67 14.72
N GLY A 160 0.21 0.93 15.92
CA GLY A 160 -0.26 -0.14 16.81
C GLY A 160 -1.35 -1.06 16.22
N ASN A 161 -2.12 -0.58 15.24
CA ASN A 161 -3.11 -1.37 14.49
C ASN A 161 -2.61 -1.82 13.11
N ASN A 162 -1.32 -1.63 12.80
CA ASN A 162 -0.67 -1.92 11.52
C ASN A 162 -1.25 -1.21 10.28
N ARG A 163 -2.20 -0.28 10.43
CA ARG A 163 -2.82 0.42 9.30
C ARG A 163 -1.86 1.40 8.63
N ILE A 164 -1.00 2.04 9.42
CA ILE A 164 -0.06 3.07 8.96
C ILE A 164 1.35 2.50 8.96
N LEU A 165 2.06 2.66 7.84
CA LEU A 165 3.46 2.33 7.67
C LEU A 165 4.29 3.62 7.53
N MET A 166 5.26 3.79 8.43
CA MET A 166 6.22 4.88 8.43
C MET A 166 7.56 4.40 7.87
N LEU A 167 8.05 5.09 6.84
CA LEU A 167 9.32 4.82 6.17
C LEU A 167 10.29 5.96 6.49
N TYR A 168 11.30 5.69 7.30
CA TYR A 168 12.31 6.68 7.70
C TYR A 168 13.53 6.62 6.80
N GLY A 169 13.88 7.76 6.19
CA GLY A 169 15.06 7.89 5.33
C GLY A 169 15.00 6.92 4.16
N VAL A 170 14.03 7.14 3.27
CA VAL A 170 13.74 6.24 2.14
C VAL A 170 14.99 6.06 1.29
N THR A 171 15.38 4.82 1.07
CA THR A 171 16.51 4.43 0.22
C THR A 171 16.04 3.48 -0.88
N LYS A 172 16.88 3.24 -1.89
CA LYS A 172 16.52 2.43 -3.06
C LYS A 172 15.99 1.03 -2.72
N ASP A 173 16.47 0.42 -1.64
CA ASP A 173 16.05 -0.89 -1.13
C ASP A 173 14.63 -0.92 -0.53
N ILE A 174 14.10 0.25 -0.14
CA ILE A 174 12.76 0.40 0.47
C ILE A 174 11.86 1.36 -0.33
N ALA A 175 12.11 1.47 -1.64
CA ALA A 175 11.28 2.30 -2.53
C ALA A 175 10.01 1.57 -3.03
N GLY A 176 9.73 0.37 -2.54
CA GLY A 176 8.56 -0.43 -2.93
C GLY A 176 8.85 -1.44 -4.06
N PRO A 177 7.81 -2.02 -4.70
CA PRO A 177 6.38 -1.77 -4.51
C PRO A 177 5.83 -2.28 -3.17
N TYR A 178 4.91 -1.50 -2.59
CA TYR A 178 4.16 -1.81 -1.38
C TYR A 178 2.72 -2.20 -1.69
N GLU A 179 2.21 -3.22 -1.01
CA GLU A 179 0.79 -3.59 -1.02
C GLU A 179 0.29 -3.71 0.42
N CYS A 180 -0.98 -3.38 0.66
CA CYS A 180 -1.61 -3.62 1.95
C CYS A 180 -2.76 -4.61 1.78
N GLU A 181 -2.94 -5.45 2.79
CA GLU A 181 -3.96 -6.49 2.85
C GLU A 181 -4.86 -6.24 4.05
N MET A 182 -6.17 -6.21 3.81
CA MET A 182 -7.20 -6.16 4.83
C MET A 182 -7.78 -7.57 5.00
N LYS A 183 -7.77 -8.07 6.23
CA LYS A 183 -8.23 -9.42 6.53
C LYS A 183 -9.24 -9.44 7.66
N ASN A 184 -10.27 -10.25 7.51
CA ASN A 184 -11.17 -10.66 8.58
C ASN A 184 -11.38 -12.20 8.52
N PRO A 185 -12.16 -12.81 9.42
CA PRO A 185 -12.31 -14.27 9.45
C PRO A 185 -12.90 -14.90 8.18
N VAL A 186 -13.61 -14.14 7.34
CA VAL A 186 -14.35 -14.67 6.17
C VAL A 186 -13.74 -14.25 4.82
N SER A 187 -12.91 -13.20 4.80
CA SER A 187 -12.37 -12.60 3.59
C SER A 187 -11.00 -11.96 3.80
N SER A 188 -10.25 -11.86 2.70
CA SER A 188 -9.00 -11.12 2.62
C SER A 188 -8.93 -10.41 1.27
N SER A 189 -8.51 -9.15 1.27
CA SER A 189 -8.40 -8.32 0.06
C SER A 189 -7.09 -7.53 0.06
N ARG A 190 -6.42 -7.48 -1.10
CA ARG A 190 -5.16 -6.74 -1.31
C ARG A 190 -5.35 -5.50 -2.17
N SER A 191 -4.56 -4.48 -1.88
CA SER A 191 -4.50 -3.24 -2.67
C SER A 191 -3.71 -3.45 -3.96
N ASP A 192 -3.84 -2.50 -4.87
CA ASP A 192 -2.86 -2.36 -5.95
C ASP A 192 -1.51 -1.88 -5.37
N PRO A 193 -0.38 -2.24 -6.00
CA PRO A 193 0.95 -1.89 -5.50
C PRO A 193 1.27 -0.39 -5.67
N VAL A 194 1.97 0.20 -4.69
CA VAL A 194 2.48 1.58 -4.72
C VAL A 194 4.00 1.58 -4.64
N THR A 195 4.65 2.21 -5.62
CA THR A 195 6.11 2.40 -5.68
C THR A 195 6.44 3.88 -5.48
N LEU A 196 7.47 4.16 -4.70
CA LEU A 196 7.96 5.51 -4.44
C LEU A 196 8.96 5.91 -5.53
N ASN A 197 8.77 7.07 -6.15
CA ASN A 197 9.71 7.64 -7.10
C ASN A 197 10.83 8.38 -6.36
N LEU A 198 11.87 7.63 -5.98
CA LEU A 198 12.97 8.15 -5.17
C LEU A 198 13.79 9.21 -5.92
N LEU A 199 13.88 10.42 -5.36
CA LEU A 199 14.65 11.52 -5.92
C LEU A 199 16.08 11.52 -5.36
N TYR A 200 17.07 11.48 -6.24
CA TYR A 200 18.49 11.48 -5.86
C TYR A 200 19.35 12.26 -6.85
N GLY A 201 20.36 12.93 -6.29
CA GLY A 201 21.30 13.77 -7.01
C GLY A 201 22.20 12.99 -7.98
N PRO A 202 22.93 13.68 -8.87
CA PRO A 202 23.79 13.02 -9.81
C PRO A 202 24.98 12.41 -9.06
N GLN A 203 25.26 11.15 -9.36
CA GLN A 203 26.57 10.57 -9.09
C GLN A 203 27.66 11.34 -9.84
N VAL A 204 28.93 11.12 -9.49
CA VAL A 204 30.05 11.79 -10.18
C VAL A 204 29.97 11.49 -11.68
N PRO A 205 29.86 12.53 -12.54
CA PRO A 205 29.73 12.31 -13.97
C PRO A 205 30.96 11.61 -14.54
N ARG A 206 30.78 10.87 -15.63
CA ARG A 206 31.87 10.24 -16.40
C ARG A 206 31.95 10.88 -17.77
N ILE A 207 33.11 11.46 -18.11
CA ILE A 207 33.40 11.98 -19.45
C ILE A 207 33.88 10.84 -20.36
N PHE A 208 33.09 10.53 -21.38
CA PHE A 208 33.44 9.64 -22.46
C PHE A 208 34.07 10.44 -23.60
N SER A 209 35.18 9.92 -24.12
CA SER A 209 35.95 10.50 -25.21
C SER A 209 36.43 9.35 -26.07
N PRO A 210 36.20 9.33 -27.39
CA PRO A 210 36.69 8.28 -28.27
C PRO A 210 38.22 8.22 -28.31
N PHE A 211 38.89 9.36 -28.10
CA PHE A 211 40.35 9.45 -28.12
C PHE A 211 40.86 10.26 -26.93
N ASN A 212 42.14 10.04 -26.55
CA ASN A 212 42.83 10.88 -25.57
C ASN A 212 43.60 12.03 -26.23
N TYR A 213 43.89 11.90 -27.52
CA TYR A 213 44.60 12.88 -28.34
C TYR A 213 43.82 13.12 -29.62
N TYR A 214 43.70 14.38 -30.01
CA TYR A 214 43.02 14.76 -31.24
C TYR A 214 44.00 15.49 -32.16
N ARG A 215 43.80 15.33 -33.47
CA ARG A 215 44.56 16.09 -34.46
C ARG A 215 43.83 17.40 -34.76
N SER A 216 44.60 18.46 -34.99
CA SER A 216 44.04 19.72 -35.50
C SER A 216 43.26 19.48 -36.79
N GLY A 217 42.07 20.07 -36.91
CA GLY A 217 41.13 19.90 -38.02
C GLY A 217 40.09 18.79 -37.80
N ASN A 218 40.25 17.93 -36.78
CA ASN A 218 39.23 16.93 -36.45
C ASN A 218 38.04 17.56 -35.69
N THR A 219 36.95 16.81 -35.60
CA THR A 219 35.85 17.11 -34.69
C THR A 219 36.13 16.47 -33.33
N LEU A 220 36.10 17.27 -32.26
CA LEU A 220 36.11 16.79 -30.88
C LEU A 220 34.69 16.42 -30.48
N GLU A 221 34.48 15.18 -30.08
CA GLU A 221 33.21 14.71 -29.54
C GLU A 221 33.43 14.15 -28.14
N LEU A 222 32.84 14.78 -27.14
CA LEU A 222 32.77 14.28 -25.77
C LEU A 222 31.30 14.04 -25.39
N SER A 223 31.07 13.09 -24.51
CA SER A 223 29.77 12.94 -23.86
C SER A 223 29.96 12.73 -22.37
N SER A 224 28.95 13.08 -21.59
CA SER A 224 28.97 12.88 -20.14
C SER A 224 27.74 12.12 -19.68
N PHE A 225 27.88 11.39 -18.59
CA PHE A 225 26.74 10.72 -17.94
C PHE A 225 26.94 10.67 -16.43
N ALA A 226 25.89 11.02 -15.71
CA ALA A 226 25.73 10.85 -14.28
C ALA A 226 24.38 10.16 -14.01
N ASN A 227 24.39 9.13 -13.18
CA ASN A 227 23.15 8.51 -12.71
C ASN A 227 22.45 9.45 -11.73
N SER A 228 21.20 9.82 -12.01
CA SER A 228 20.39 10.77 -11.22
C SER A 228 18.90 10.54 -11.50
N ASN A 229 18.05 10.82 -10.51
CA ASN A 229 16.60 10.88 -10.71
C ASN A 229 16.02 12.16 -10.08
N PRO A 230 15.36 13.05 -10.85
CA PRO A 230 15.20 13.03 -12.30
C PRO A 230 16.54 13.11 -13.06
N PRO A 231 16.57 12.90 -14.38
CA PRO A 231 17.80 13.04 -15.16
C PRO A 231 18.48 14.40 -14.96
N ALA A 232 19.81 14.40 -14.81
CA ALA A 232 20.58 15.61 -14.58
C ALA A 232 20.74 16.47 -15.85
N GLU A 233 20.85 17.78 -15.65
CA GLU A 233 21.26 18.75 -16.67
C GLU A 233 22.78 18.87 -16.69
N TYR A 234 23.36 19.11 -17.86
CA TYR A 234 24.83 19.11 -18.03
C TYR A 234 25.34 20.44 -18.56
N SER A 235 26.53 20.83 -18.10
CA SER A 235 27.30 21.96 -18.64
C SER A 235 28.78 21.59 -18.82
N TRP A 236 29.40 22.18 -19.84
CA TRP A 236 30.79 21.97 -20.20
C TRP A 236 31.61 23.22 -19.99
N THR A 237 32.84 23.03 -19.50
CA THR A 237 33.84 24.08 -19.36
C THR A 237 35.17 23.65 -19.97
N ILE A 238 35.98 24.60 -20.43
CA ILE A 238 37.39 24.39 -20.75
C ILE A 238 38.23 25.36 -19.94
N ASN A 239 39.18 24.83 -19.16
CA ASN A 239 40.04 25.62 -18.27
C ASN A 239 39.22 26.59 -17.38
N GLY A 240 38.06 26.14 -16.88
CA GLY A 240 37.16 26.91 -16.03
C GLY A 240 36.21 27.88 -16.75
N LYS A 241 36.32 28.06 -18.06
CA LYS A 241 35.40 28.91 -18.84
C LYS A 241 34.25 28.08 -19.42
N PHE A 242 33.02 28.59 -19.29
CA PHE A 242 31.84 27.95 -19.88
C PHE A 242 31.97 27.82 -21.40
N LEU A 243 31.63 26.64 -21.91
CA LEU A 243 31.56 26.34 -23.33
C LEU A 243 30.12 26.24 -23.80
N GLN A 244 29.38 25.25 -23.26
CA GLN A 244 28.00 25.00 -23.65
C GLN A 244 27.25 24.15 -22.63
N SER A 245 25.92 24.15 -22.74
CA SER A 245 25.04 23.24 -22.02
C SER A 245 24.70 22.02 -22.89
N GLY A 246 24.42 20.89 -22.24
CA GLY A 246 24.01 19.66 -22.89
C GLY A 246 24.91 18.47 -22.57
N GLN A 247 24.36 17.27 -22.71
CA GLN A 247 25.04 16.02 -22.36
C GLN A 247 26.25 15.72 -23.27
N LYS A 248 26.22 16.20 -24.51
CA LYS A 248 27.28 16.01 -25.51
C LYS A 248 27.98 17.34 -25.79
N LEU A 249 29.28 17.29 -26.03
CA LEU A 249 30.10 18.37 -26.54
C LEU A 249 30.64 18.01 -27.91
N SER A 250 30.36 18.85 -28.90
CA SER A 250 30.91 18.72 -30.24
C SER A 250 31.54 20.04 -30.67
N ILE A 251 32.83 20.01 -30.99
CA ILE A 251 33.56 21.16 -31.51
C ILE A 251 34.17 20.73 -32.86
N PRO A 252 33.67 21.23 -34.01
CA PRO A 252 34.25 20.92 -35.31
C PRO A 252 35.56 21.68 -35.52
N GLN A 253 36.44 21.15 -36.37
CA GLN A 253 37.67 21.82 -36.82
C GLN A 253 38.55 22.34 -35.68
N ILE A 254 38.82 21.50 -34.67
CA ILE A 254 39.58 21.92 -33.48
C ILE A 254 41.03 22.31 -33.82
N THR A 255 41.61 23.16 -32.98
CA THR A 255 43.00 23.65 -33.07
C THR A 255 43.75 23.38 -31.76
N THR A 256 45.07 23.60 -31.73
CA THR A 256 45.88 23.45 -30.51
C THR A 256 45.40 24.31 -29.33
N GLN A 257 44.74 25.43 -29.60
CA GLN A 257 44.13 26.32 -28.60
C GLN A 257 42.96 25.66 -27.84
N HIS A 258 42.37 24.62 -28.41
CA HIS A 258 41.33 23.82 -27.76
C HIS A 258 41.93 22.75 -26.82
N SER A 259 43.26 22.68 -26.66
CA SER A 259 43.85 21.82 -25.64
C SER A 259 43.57 22.38 -24.25
N GLY A 260 43.14 21.53 -23.32
CA GLY A 260 42.78 22.01 -21.99
C GLY A 260 42.21 20.95 -21.07
N LEU A 261 41.83 21.40 -19.88
CA LEU A 261 41.07 20.62 -18.92
C LEU A 261 39.58 20.84 -19.17
N TYR A 262 38.93 19.83 -19.74
CA TYR A 262 37.49 19.85 -20.00
C TYR A 262 36.75 19.41 -18.74
N GLY A 263 35.95 20.31 -18.17
CA GLY A 263 35.06 20.01 -17.06
C GLY A 263 33.66 19.71 -17.55
N CYS A 264 33.02 18.71 -16.98
CA CYS A 264 31.58 18.50 -17.12
C CYS A 264 30.94 18.55 -15.74
N SER A 265 29.95 19.41 -15.57
CA SER A 265 29.08 19.49 -14.39
C SER A 265 27.72 18.89 -14.71
N ALA A 266 27.20 18.09 -13.78
CA ALA A 266 25.86 17.51 -13.81
C ALA A 266 25.06 18.07 -12.62
N ARG A 267 23.91 18.68 -12.88
CA ARG A 267 23.03 19.31 -11.89
C ARG A 267 21.66 18.63 -11.87
N ASN A 268 21.15 18.33 -10.69
CA ASN A 268 19.77 17.89 -10.49
C ASN A 268 19.02 18.95 -9.67
N SER A 269 17.98 19.53 -10.27
CA SER A 269 17.17 20.58 -9.67
C SER A 269 16.22 20.10 -8.57
N ALA A 270 15.79 18.83 -8.60
CA ALA A 270 14.91 18.25 -7.58
C ALA A 270 15.63 18.02 -6.25
N THR A 271 16.96 17.84 -6.28
CA THR A 271 17.79 17.66 -5.09
C THR A 271 18.74 18.83 -4.80
N ASP A 272 18.75 19.85 -5.66
CA ASP A 272 19.70 20.99 -5.65
C ASP A 272 21.17 20.58 -5.54
N SER A 273 21.51 19.43 -6.13
CA SER A 273 22.86 18.87 -6.06
C SER A 273 23.57 18.95 -7.41
N GLU A 274 24.84 19.34 -7.36
CA GLU A 274 25.73 19.34 -8.52
C GLU A 274 26.98 18.48 -8.25
N ARG A 275 27.47 17.80 -9.29
CA ARG A 275 28.74 17.08 -9.29
C ARG A 275 29.47 17.34 -10.59
N SER A 276 30.79 17.45 -10.51
CA SER A 276 31.64 17.73 -11.67
C SER A 276 32.77 16.73 -11.79
N THR A 277 33.23 16.52 -13.02
CA THR A 277 34.42 15.73 -13.34
C THR A 277 35.23 16.47 -14.40
N PHE A 278 36.52 16.16 -14.49
CA PHE A 278 37.43 16.84 -15.39
C PHE A 278 38.28 15.83 -16.17
N LYS A 279 38.50 16.10 -17.46
CA LYS A 279 39.35 15.30 -18.33
C LYS A 279 40.27 16.20 -19.15
N ARG A 280 41.57 15.89 -19.17
CA ARG A 280 42.54 16.61 -20.02
C ARG A 280 42.43 16.10 -21.45
N ILE A 281 42.27 17.01 -22.40
CA ILE A 281 42.27 16.73 -23.84
C ILE A 281 43.44 17.50 -24.46
N THR A 282 44.21 16.80 -25.29
CA THR A 282 45.36 17.37 -26.00
C THR A 282 45.12 17.33 -27.50
N VAL A 283 45.22 18.50 -28.14
CA VAL A 283 45.14 18.66 -29.59
C VAL A 283 46.53 18.92 -30.15
N VAL A 284 46.97 18.09 -31.10
CA VAL A 284 48.31 18.17 -31.71
C VAL A 284 48.23 18.58 -33.19
N THR A 285 49.25 19.30 -33.66
CA THR A 285 49.43 19.60 -35.08
C THR A 285 49.96 18.37 -35.84
N ARG A 286 49.84 18.39 -37.17
CA ARG A 286 50.26 17.28 -38.05
C ARG A 286 51.77 16.94 -37.94
N SER A 287 52.59 17.86 -37.45
CA SER A 287 54.06 17.82 -37.55
C SER A 287 54.79 17.14 -36.38
N THR A 288 54.11 16.71 -35.32
CA THR A 288 54.75 16.16 -34.10
C THR A 288 54.59 14.66 -33.89
N ILE A 289 54.03 13.91 -34.86
CA ILE A 289 54.14 12.45 -34.84
C ILE A 289 55.48 12.09 -35.46
N GLY A 290 56.52 12.10 -34.62
CA GLY A 290 57.81 11.51 -34.96
C GLY A 290 57.58 10.07 -35.41
N ARG A 291 57.96 9.78 -36.65
CA ARG A 291 58.18 8.41 -37.12
C ARG A 291 59.37 7.82 -36.34
N PRO A 292 59.37 6.50 -36.10
CA PRO A 292 60.39 5.80 -35.31
C PRO A 292 61.80 5.95 -35.89
#